data_AF-A0A9E0VYV0-F1
#
_entry.id   AF-A0A9E0VYV0-F1
#
_cell.length_a   1.000
_cell.length_b   1.000
_cell.length_c   1.000
_cell.angle_alpha   90.00
_cell.angle_beta   90.00
_cell.angle_gamma   90.00
#
_symmetry.space_group_name_H-M   'P 1'
#
loop_
_entity.id
_entity.type
_entity.pdbx_description
1 polymer ?
#
loop_
_entity_poly.entity_id
_entity_poly.type
_entity_poly.pdbx_seq_one_letter_code
_entity_poly.pdbx_strand_id
1 'polypeptide(L)'
;PKLTSGRNVLWIKFFLTAVYATMYVRDHQRPAFHNALGVDPDWYAHEVFTKTSALSRQIFPITLDIEHPRWQTGLVRLQKANADLAEARAEGGLGGRLRSLGAQMRAAAAFVGLYTIPAKKHALPVSTRMEPAY
;
A
#
# COMPACT_ATOMS: atom_id res chain seq x y z
N PRO A 1 -5.73 -24.40 -3.91
CA PRO A 1 -6.99 -24.17 -3.15
C PRO A 1 -7.92 -23.20 -3.91
N LYS A 2 -9.25 -23.36 -3.83
CA LYS A 2 -10.22 -22.51 -4.58
C LYS A 2 -10.16 -21.03 -4.18
N LEU A 3 -9.85 -20.74 -2.92
CA LEU A 3 -9.77 -19.37 -2.37
C LEU A 3 -8.52 -18.60 -2.82
N THR A 4 -7.49 -19.29 -3.30
CA THR A 4 -6.21 -18.70 -3.71
C THR A 4 -5.93 -18.91 -5.22
N SER A 5 -6.97 -19.09 -6.03
CA SER A 5 -6.84 -19.31 -7.46
C SER A 5 -7.80 -18.44 -8.29
N GLY A 6 -7.50 -18.31 -9.58
CA GLY A 6 -8.34 -17.58 -10.54
C GLY A 6 -8.57 -16.11 -10.14
N ARG A 7 -9.84 -15.68 -10.19
CA ARG A 7 -10.26 -14.30 -9.88
C ARG A 7 -9.94 -13.87 -8.44
N ASN A 8 -9.84 -14.82 -7.50
CA ASN A 8 -9.51 -14.50 -6.11
C ASN A 8 -8.11 -13.91 -5.97
N VAL A 9 -7.18 -14.25 -6.88
CA VAL A 9 -5.83 -13.68 -6.89
C VAL A 9 -5.85 -12.17 -7.15
N LEU A 10 -6.80 -11.67 -7.94
CA LEU A 10 -6.97 -10.23 -8.17
C LEU A 10 -7.46 -9.51 -6.91
N TRP A 11 -8.39 -10.14 -6.17
CA TRP A 11 -8.86 -9.62 -4.88
C TRP A 11 -7.75 -9.62 -3.82
N ILE A 12 -6.94 -10.68 -3.77
CA ILE A 12 -5.75 -10.75 -2.90
C ILE A 12 -4.80 -9.60 -3.25
N LYS A 13 -4.52 -9.39 -4.54
CA LYS A 13 -3.65 -8.29 -4.99
C LYS A 13 -4.21 -6.93 -4.60
N PHE A 14 -5.51 -6.71 -4.77
CA PHE A 14 -6.18 -5.48 -4.39
C PHE A 14 -6.07 -5.24 -2.89
N PHE A 15 -6.38 -6.25 -2.09
CA PHE A 15 -6.30 -6.20 -0.63
C PHE A 15 -4.89 -5.86 -0.15
N LEU A 16 -3.87 -6.58 -0.64
CA LEU A 16 -2.47 -6.30 -0.29
C LEU A 16 -2.08 -4.87 -0.67
N THR A 17 -2.46 -4.42 -1.87
CA THR A 17 -2.14 -3.07 -2.35
C THR A 17 -2.80 -2.01 -1.47
N ALA A 18 -4.07 -2.20 -1.10
CA ALA A 18 -4.82 -1.29 -0.22
C ALA A 18 -4.21 -1.21 1.19
N VAL A 19 -3.85 -2.34 1.79
CA VAL A 19 -3.24 -2.37 3.12
C VAL A 19 -1.89 -1.65 3.11
N TYR A 20 -1.02 -1.95 2.14
CA TYR A 20 0.31 -1.32 2.09
C TYR A 20 0.21 0.18 1.81
N ALA A 21 -0.66 0.57 0.88
CA ALA A 21 -0.91 1.97 0.54
C ALA A 21 -1.43 2.78 1.73
N THR A 22 -2.45 2.27 2.44
CA THR A 22 -3.04 2.97 3.58
C THR A 22 -2.09 3.05 4.77
N MET A 23 -1.30 2.00 5.01
CA MET A 23 -0.25 2.02 6.02
C MET A 23 0.77 3.12 5.72
N TYR A 24 1.28 3.17 4.49
CA TYR A 24 2.24 4.19 4.06
C TYR A 24 1.71 5.61 4.28
N VAL A 25 0.49 5.89 3.81
CA VAL A 25 -0.14 7.22 3.96
C VAL A 25 -0.27 7.59 5.44
N ARG A 26 -0.78 6.68 6.27
CA ARG A 26 -1.00 6.92 7.71
C ARG A 26 0.31 7.17 8.44
N ASP A 27 1.34 6.41 8.16
CA ASP A 27 2.61 6.48 8.88
C ASP A 27 3.32 7.81 8.57
N HIS A 28 3.23 8.30 7.33
CA HIS A 28 3.71 9.63 6.92
C HIS A 28 2.87 10.79 7.49
N GLN A 29 1.63 10.53 7.92
CA GLN A 29 0.80 11.52 8.63
C GLN A 29 1.08 11.56 10.15
N ARG A 30 1.95 10.68 10.67
CA ARG A 30 2.31 10.59 12.09
C ARG A 30 3.82 10.81 12.31
N PRO A 31 4.37 12.00 11.97
CA PRO A 31 5.81 12.26 12.06
C PRO A 31 6.34 12.18 13.51
N ALA A 32 5.56 12.59 14.50
CA ALA A 32 5.96 12.55 15.91
C ALA A 32 6.27 11.13 16.41
N PHE A 33 5.54 10.11 15.93
CA PHE A 33 5.76 8.72 16.30
C PHE A 33 7.10 8.19 15.78
N HIS A 34 7.38 8.42 14.49
CA HIS A 34 8.62 7.94 13.86
C HIS A 34 9.84 8.72 14.35
N ASN A 35 9.69 10.02 14.63
CA ASN A 35 10.72 10.83 15.26
C ASN A 35 11.05 10.33 16.67
N ALA A 36 10.04 9.94 17.46
CA ALA A 36 10.25 9.40 18.80
C ALA A 36 10.97 8.03 18.77
N LEU A 37 10.74 7.24 17.72
CA LEU A 37 11.45 5.98 17.48
C LEU A 37 12.83 6.16 16.84
N GLY A 38 13.14 7.35 16.33
CA GLY A 38 14.40 7.64 15.63
C GLY A 38 14.54 6.92 14.28
N VAL A 39 13.44 6.62 13.60
CA VAL A 39 13.44 5.89 12.32
C VAL A 39 12.85 6.72 11.19
N ASP A 40 13.42 6.57 9.99
CA ASP A 40 12.86 7.13 8.77
C ASP A 40 11.56 6.39 8.38
N PRO A 41 10.44 7.09 8.11
CA PRO A 41 9.16 6.45 7.76
C PRO A 41 9.19 5.66 6.45
N ASP A 42 9.97 6.09 5.46
CA ASP A 42 10.10 5.40 4.17
C ASP A 42 10.82 4.06 4.36
N TRP A 43 11.96 4.08 5.06
CA TRP A 43 12.67 2.87 5.47
C TRP A 43 11.78 1.93 6.29
N TYR A 44 11.09 2.47 7.30
CA TYR A 44 10.20 1.68 8.16
C TYR A 44 9.08 1.00 7.36
N ALA A 45 8.43 1.74 6.45
CA ALA A 45 7.40 1.17 5.58
C ALA A 45 7.96 0.05 4.71
N HIS A 46 9.15 0.24 4.12
CA HIS A 46 9.81 -0.77 3.29
C HIS A 46 10.11 -2.06 4.06
N GLU A 47 10.62 -1.93 5.28
CA GLU A 47 10.89 -3.06 6.18
C GLU A 47 9.61 -3.83 6.52
N VAL A 48 8.53 -3.12 6.85
CA VAL A 48 7.23 -3.74 7.12
C VAL A 48 6.69 -4.46 5.89
N PHE A 49 6.80 -3.88 4.70
CA PHE A 49 6.38 -4.53 3.45
C PHE A 49 7.17 -5.82 3.19
N THR A 50 8.48 -5.80 3.43
CA THR A 50 9.37 -6.94 3.24
C THR A 50 8.97 -8.10 4.14
N LYS A 51 8.87 -7.85 5.45
CA LYS A 51 8.51 -8.86 6.45
C LYS A 51 7.08 -9.38 6.27
N THR A 52 6.12 -8.48 6.03
CA THR A 52 4.73 -8.86 5.78
C THR A 52 4.60 -9.68 4.49
N SER A 53 5.34 -9.32 3.44
CA SER A 53 5.37 -10.09 2.20
C SER A 53 5.90 -11.50 2.45
N ALA A 54 7.01 -11.63 3.18
CA ALA A 54 7.59 -12.92 3.54
C ALA A 54 6.59 -13.81 4.30
N LEU A 55 5.93 -13.26 5.34
CA LEU A 55 4.90 -13.97 6.11
C LEU A 55 3.71 -14.38 5.23
N SER A 56 3.25 -13.48 4.36
CA SER A 56 2.07 -13.69 3.52
C SER A 56 2.22 -14.85 2.52
N ARG A 57 3.47 -15.23 2.16
CA ARG A 57 3.75 -16.34 1.23
C ARG A 57 3.22 -17.69 1.70
N GLN A 58 3.00 -17.82 3.01
CA GLN A 58 2.44 -19.04 3.59
C GLN A 58 0.96 -19.23 3.18
N ILE A 59 0.24 -18.14 2.86
CA ILE A 59 -1.21 -18.17 2.63
C ILE A 59 -1.63 -17.64 1.25
N PHE A 60 -0.88 -16.71 0.66
CA PHE A 60 -1.22 -16.09 -0.62
C PHE A 60 -0.27 -16.52 -1.72
N PRO A 61 -0.75 -16.82 -2.94
CA PRO A 61 0.07 -17.34 -4.03
C PRO A 61 0.91 -16.26 -4.73
N ILE A 62 0.85 -15.02 -4.22
CA ILE A 62 1.51 -13.84 -4.78
C ILE A 62 2.02 -12.93 -3.66
N THR A 63 3.09 -12.19 -3.95
CA THR A 63 3.47 -10.98 -3.22
C THR A 63 3.47 -9.79 -4.17
N LEU A 64 3.31 -8.58 -3.64
CA LEU A 64 3.50 -7.37 -4.43
C LEU A 64 4.98 -7.21 -4.79
N ASP A 65 5.26 -6.61 -5.95
CA ASP A 65 6.62 -6.27 -6.34
C ASP A 65 7.00 -4.89 -5.79
N ILE A 66 7.40 -4.87 -4.53
CA ILE A 66 7.72 -3.63 -3.79
C ILE A 66 9.04 -2.98 -4.23
N GLU A 67 9.89 -3.74 -4.93
CA GLU A 67 11.15 -3.25 -5.52
C GLU A 67 10.96 -2.62 -6.91
N HIS A 68 9.75 -2.71 -7.47
CA HIS A 68 9.47 -2.15 -8.78
C HIS A 68 9.67 -0.63 -8.75
N PRO A 69 10.32 0.02 -9.74
CA PRO A 69 10.63 1.46 -9.70
C PRO A 69 9.40 2.37 -9.56
N ARG A 70 8.24 1.88 -10.01
CA ARG A 70 6.93 2.55 -9.84
C ARG A 70 6.34 2.47 -8.43
N TRP A 71 6.80 1.55 -7.57
CA TRP A 71 6.19 1.28 -6.27
C TRP A 71 6.33 2.47 -5.33
N GLN A 72 7.56 2.85 -4.97
CA GLN A 72 7.81 3.98 -4.08
C GLN A 72 7.25 5.28 -4.64
N THR A 73 7.46 5.55 -5.93
CA THR A 73 6.91 6.73 -6.61
C THR A 73 5.37 6.77 -6.55
N GLY A 74 4.71 5.63 -6.68
CA GLY A 74 3.26 5.52 -6.58
C GLY A 74 2.74 5.80 -5.16
N LEU A 75 3.44 5.29 -4.15
CA LEU A 75 3.12 5.52 -2.73
C LEU A 75 3.25 7.00 -2.37
N VAL A 76 4.35 7.65 -2.76
CA VAL A 76 4.57 9.09 -2.54
C VAL A 76 3.49 9.92 -3.23
N ARG A 77 3.10 9.59 -4.48
CA ARG A 77 2.01 10.28 -5.18
C ARG A 77 0.68 10.14 -4.46
N LEU A 78 0.38 8.94 -3.95
CA LEU A 78 -0.84 8.69 -3.19
C LEU A 78 -0.84 9.44 -1.85
N GLN A 79 0.29 9.48 -1.15
CA GLN A 79 0.47 10.22 0.10
C GLN A 79 0.25 11.72 -0.10
N LYS A 80 0.88 12.33 -1.11
CA LYS A 80 0.68 13.75 -1.44
C LYS A 80 -0.76 14.06 -1.80
N ALA A 81 -1.38 13.23 -2.65
CA ALA A 81 -2.79 13.40 -3.01
C ALA A 81 -3.73 13.30 -1.80
N ASN A 82 -3.43 12.45 -0.81
CA ASN A 82 -4.20 12.36 0.43
C ASN A 82 -3.98 13.59 1.34
N ALA A 83 -2.77 14.13 1.42
CA ALA A 83 -2.49 15.37 2.15
C ALA A 83 -3.28 16.55 1.54
N ASP A 84 -3.18 16.74 0.21
CA ASP A 84 -3.90 17.79 -0.50
C ASP A 84 -5.44 17.65 -0.36
N LEU A 85 -5.94 16.41 -0.31
CA LEU A 85 -7.36 16.14 -0.08
C LEU A 85 -7.79 16.54 1.34
N ALA A 86 -6.94 16.31 2.34
CA ALA A 86 -7.22 16.72 3.72
C ALA A 86 -7.28 18.25 3.84
N GLU A 87 -6.31 18.96 3.24
CA GLU A 87 -6.29 20.43 3.20
C GLU A 87 -7.51 21.00 2.47
N ALA A 88 -7.81 20.50 1.27
CA ALA A 88 -8.95 20.97 0.48
C ALA A 88 -10.31 20.74 1.19
N ARG A 89 -10.42 19.67 1.98
CA ARG A 89 -11.61 19.42 2.81
C ARG A 89 -11.68 20.35 4.01
N ALA A 90 -10.55 20.67 4.63
CA ALA A 90 -10.49 21.61 5.76
C ALA A 90 -10.89 23.04 5.35
N GLU A 91 -10.48 23.49 4.15
CA GLU A 91 -10.84 24.82 3.64
C GLU A 91 -12.32 24.95 3.27
N GLY A 92 -12.96 23.88 2.80
CA GLY A 92 -14.38 23.89 2.46
C GLY A 92 -14.77 24.79 1.27
N GLY A 93 -16.06 25.08 1.15
CA GLY A 93 -16.60 25.91 0.06
C GLY A 93 -16.51 25.27 -1.35
N LEU A 94 -16.88 26.04 -2.37
CA LEU A 94 -16.89 25.56 -3.76
C LEU A 94 -15.47 25.30 -4.30
N GLY A 95 -14.52 26.16 -3.94
CA GLY A 95 -13.10 26.00 -4.28
C GLY A 95 -12.47 24.77 -3.62
N GLY A 96 -12.77 24.50 -2.35
CA GLY A 96 -12.33 23.28 -1.65
C GLY A 96 -12.95 22.01 -2.24
N ARG A 97 -14.22 22.05 -2.69
CA ARG A 97 -14.85 20.92 -3.41
C ARG A 97 -14.14 20.59 -4.72
N LEU A 98 -13.82 21.61 -5.54
CA LEU A 98 -13.12 21.40 -6.81
C LEU A 98 -11.71 20.82 -6.59
N ARG A 99 -10.95 21.36 -5.63
CA ARG A 99 -9.62 20.83 -5.28
C ARG A 99 -9.70 19.42 -4.69
N SER A 100 -10.70 19.15 -3.86
CA SER A 100 -10.95 17.81 -3.31
C SER A 100 -11.22 16.79 -4.42
N LEU A 101 -11.98 17.16 -5.46
CA LEU A 101 -12.20 16.29 -6.61
C LEU A 101 -10.89 16.00 -7.35
N GLY A 102 -10.08 17.04 -7.61
CA GLY A 102 -8.76 16.91 -8.22
C GLY A 102 -7.81 16.00 -7.42
N ALA A 103 -7.77 16.16 -6.09
CA ALA A 103 -6.97 15.32 -5.20
C ALA A 103 -7.44 13.85 -5.20
N GLN A 104 -8.75 13.61 -5.19
CA GLN A 104 -9.32 12.26 -5.30
C GLN A 104 -8.96 11.58 -6.63
N MET A 105 -9.03 12.29 -7.75
CA MET A 105 -8.64 11.74 -9.05
C MET A 105 -7.15 11.35 -9.08
N ARG A 106 -6.27 12.19 -8.50
CA ARG A 106 -4.84 11.86 -8.38
C ARG A 106 -4.58 10.66 -7.48
N ALA A 107 -5.28 10.57 -6.35
CA ALA A 107 -5.19 9.42 -5.44
C ALA A 107 -5.65 8.13 -6.14
N ALA A 108 -6.78 8.17 -6.86
CA ALA A 108 -7.28 7.03 -7.63
C ALA A 108 -6.29 6.61 -8.73
N ALA A 109 -5.73 7.56 -9.49
CA ALA A 109 -4.75 7.28 -10.52
C ALA A 109 -3.46 6.67 -9.93
N ALA A 110 -2.97 7.19 -8.80
CA ALA A 110 -1.81 6.64 -8.11
C ALA A 110 -2.08 5.20 -7.61
N PHE A 111 -3.25 4.96 -7.02
CA PHE A 111 -3.65 3.64 -6.55
C PHE A 111 -3.78 2.61 -7.68
N VAL A 112 -4.42 2.98 -8.80
CA VAL A 112 -4.48 2.15 -10.01
C VAL A 112 -3.05 1.90 -10.54
N GLY A 113 -2.19 2.91 -10.50
CA GLY A 113 -0.78 2.79 -10.83
C GLY A 113 -0.04 1.77 -9.99
N LEU A 114 -0.32 1.68 -8.68
CA LEU A 114 0.22 0.67 -7.78
C LEU A 114 -0.36 -0.72 -8.08
N TYR A 115 -1.69 -0.81 -8.17
CA TYR A 115 -2.41 -2.07 -8.40
C TYR A 115 -2.05 -2.74 -9.74
N THR A 116 -1.65 -1.96 -10.75
CA THR A 116 -1.24 -2.48 -12.06
C THR A 116 0.22 -2.95 -12.12
N ILE A 117 1.04 -2.71 -11.09
CA ILE A 117 2.41 -3.27 -11.01
C ILE A 117 2.32 -4.81 -11.00
N PRO A 118 3.11 -5.55 -11.81
CA PRO A 118 3.11 -7.01 -11.80
C PRO A 118 3.37 -7.58 -10.40
N ALA A 119 2.68 -8.67 -10.04
CA ALA A 119 2.91 -9.35 -8.76
C ALA A 119 3.89 -10.52 -8.95
N LYS A 120 4.66 -10.84 -7.92
CA LYS A 120 5.58 -11.98 -7.88
C LYS A 120 4.81 -13.23 -7.44
N LYS A 121 4.74 -14.24 -8.32
CA LYS A 121 4.05 -15.52 -8.05
C LYS A 121 4.98 -16.51 -7.37
N HIS A 122 4.43 -17.37 -6.52
CA HIS A 122 5.16 -18.46 -5.89
C HIS A 122 4.22 -19.61 -5.53
N ALA A 123 4.79 -20.79 -5.29
CA ALA A 123 4.03 -21.95 -4.83
C ALA A 123 3.70 -21.79 -3.33
N LEU A 124 2.49 -22.19 -2.94
CA LEU A 124 2.10 -22.25 -1.54
C LEU A 124 2.69 -23.51 -0.90
N PRO A 125 3.05 -23.47 0.40
CA PRO A 125 3.45 -24.67 1.13
C PRO A 125 2.31 -25.70 1.14
N VAL A 126 2.68 -26.99 1.15
CA VAL A 126 1.72 -28.11 1.20
C VAL A 126 0.89 -28.09 2.49
N SER A 127 1.51 -27.65 3.59
CA SER A 127 0.85 -27.44 4.88
C SER A 127 0.96 -25.96 5.25
N THR A 128 -0.19 -25.27 5.31
CA THR A 128 -0.29 -23.93 5.88
C THR A 128 -0.12 -24.02 7.39
N ARG A 129 0.98 -23.47 7.91
CA ARG A 129 1.25 -23.32 9.35
C ARG A 129 1.51 -21.84 9.63
N MET A 130 1.54 -21.44 10.91
CA MET A 130 1.92 -20.08 11.30
C MET A 130 3.41 -20.11 11.68
N GLU A 131 4.28 -20.08 10.67
CA GLU A 131 5.73 -20.03 10.90
C GLU A 131 6.20 -18.57 10.98
N PRO A 132 7.06 -18.20 11.94
CA PRO A 132 7.58 -16.85 12.03
C PRO A 132 8.45 -16.51 10.82
N ALA A 133 8.33 -15.27 10.34
CA ALA A 133 9.25 -14.66 9.39
C ALA A 133 10.04 -13.57 10.13
N TYR A 134 11.37 -13.66 10.10
CA TYR A 134 12.29 -12.75 10.79
C TYR A 134 12.88 -11.73 9.80
#